data_AF-C6RAP0-F1
#
_entry.id   AF-C6RAP0-F1
#
_cell.length_a   1.000
_cell.length_b   1.000
_cell.length_c   1.000
_cell.angle_alpha   90.00
_cell.angle_beta   90.00
_cell.angle_gamma   90.00
#
_symmetry.space_group_name_H-M   'P 1'
#
loop_
_entity.id
_entity.type
_entity.pdbx_description
1 polymer ?
#
loop_
_entity_poly.entity_id
_entity_poly.type
_entity_poly.pdbx_seq_one_letter_code
_entity_poly.pdbx_strand_id
1 'polypeptide(L)'
;MIDFATLSPFGWVVFVCVFIMGIATWCGVLLALRTRDELTRAITSDIVFYGMICMYLAWSMTNNAPMAYYIALLGAIAAGVLPTLSMARIISKGRR
;
A
#
# COMPACT_ATOMS: atom_id res chain seq x y z
N MET A 1 10.99 -21.61 1.95
CA MET A 1 10.11 -22.20 2.99
C MET A 1 10.10 -21.21 4.14
N ILE A 2 8.94 -20.74 4.59
CA ILE A 2 8.86 -19.86 5.77
C ILE A 2 9.12 -20.75 6.98
N ASP A 3 10.27 -20.57 7.62
CA ASP A 3 10.65 -21.34 8.80
C ASP A 3 10.12 -20.63 10.05
N PHE A 4 8.90 -20.99 10.45
CA PHE A 4 8.22 -20.40 11.61
C PHE A 4 8.94 -20.66 12.94
N ALA A 5 9.90 -21.60 12.97
CA ALA A 5 10.63 -21.98 14.18
C ALA A 5 11.83 -21.06 14.48
N THR A 6 12.29 -20.25 13.52
CA THR A 6 13.50 -19.40 13.66
C THR A 6 13.19 -17.90 13.78
N LEU A 7 11.91 -17.51 13.75
CA LEU A 7 11.51 -16.10 13.86
C LEU A 7 11.68 -15.58 15.29
N SER A 8 12.39 -14.45 15.41
CA SER A 8 12.46 -13.70 16.68
C SER A 8 11.06 -13.19 17.09
N PRO A 9 10.83 -12.87 18.38
CA PRO A 9 9.55 -12.30 18.83
C PRO A 9 9.14 -11.04 18.04
N PHE A 10 10.12 -10.21 17.67
CA PHE A 10 9.91 -9.05 16.81
C PHE A 10 9.46 -9.46 15.39
N GLY A 11 10.11 -10.47 14.79
CA GLY A 11 9.73 -11.01 13.49
C GLY A 11 8.29 -11.55 13.46
N TRP A 12 7.84 -12.17 14.56
CA TRP A 12 6.46 -12.61 14.71
C TRP A 12 5.45 -11.47 14.71
N VAL A 13 5.73 -10.39 15.44
CA VAL A 13 4.86 -9.19 15.45
C VAL A 13 4.78 -8.58 14.05
N VAL A 14 5.92 -8.40 13.38
CA VAL A 14 5.95 -7.84 12.02
C VAL A 14 5.18 -8.73 11.04
N PHE A 15 5.32 -10.06 11.13
CA PHE A 15 4.59 -11.00 10.29
C PHE A 15 3.08 -10.88 10.45
N VAL A 16 2.57 -10.83 11.69
CA VAL A 16 1.14 -10.65 11.97
C VAL A 16 0.65 -9.30 11.43
N CYS A 17 1.42 -8.23 11.62
CA CYS A 17 1.09 -6.92 11.07
C CYS A 17 0.98 -6.95 9.54
N VAL A 18 1.96 -7.54 8.85
CA VAL A 18 1.94 -7.69 7.38
C VAL A 18 0.73 -8.50 6.94
N PHE A 19 0.36 -9.55 7.67
CA PHE A 19 -0.81 -10.38 7.35
C PHE A 19 -2.12 -9.61 7.46
N ILE A 20 -2.31 -8.84 8.54
CA ILE A 20 -3.50 -7.98 8.72
C ILE A 20 -3.57 -6.91 7.62
N MET A 21 -2.46 -6.24 7.33
CA MET A 21 -2.38 -5.24 6.25
C MET A 21 -2.65 -5.86 4.89
N GLY A 22 -2.17 -7.09 4.66
CA GLY A 22 -2.44 -7.86 3.45
C GLY A 22 -3.94 -8.11 3.26
N ILE A 23 -4.62 -8.63 4.30
CA ILE A 23 -6.08 -8.84 4.26
C ILE A 23 -6.82 -7.53 3.99
N ALA A 24 -6.45 -6.44 4.67
CA ALA A 24 -7.07 -5.13 4.45
C ALA A 24 -6.88 -4.63 3.00
N THR A 25 -5.68 -4.81 2.44
CA THR A 25 -5.37 -4.44 1.05
C THR A 25 -6.20 -5.28 0.07
N TRP A 26 -6.34 -6.58 0.30
CA TRP A 26 -7.18 -7.46 -0.52
C TRP A 26 -8.66 -7.08 -0.45
N CYS A 27 -9.18 -6.72 0.72
CA CYS A 27 -10.53 -6.17 0.87
C CYS A 27 -10.70 -4.87 0.07
N GLY A 28 -9.68 -3.99 0.06
CA GLY A 28 -9.66 -2.79 -0.77
C GLY A 28 -9.73 -3.09 -2.27
N VAL A 29 -8.98 -4.09 -2.75
CA VAL A 29 -9.04 -4.55 -4.15
C VAL A 29 -10.44 -5.08 -4.49
N LEU A 30 -11.02 -5.92 -3.63
CA LEU A 30 -12.37 -6.45 -3.83
C LEU A 30 -13.42 -5.32 -3.86
N LEU A 31 -13.28 -4.31 -3.01
CA LEU A 31 -14.14 -3.14 -3.02
C LEU A 31 -14.00 -2.40 -4.35
N ALA A 32 -12.77 -2.12 -4.80
CA ALA A 32 -12.49 -1.41 -6.05
C ALA A 32 -13.05 -2.11 -7.30
N LEU A 33 -13.08 -3.44 -7.31
CA LEU A 33 -13.68 -4.23 -8.39
C LEU A 33 -15.22 -4.23 -8.35
N ARG A 34 -15.81 -4.04 -7.17
CA ARG A 34 -17.25 -4.05 -6.97
C ARG A 34 -17.90 -2.68 -7.20
N THR A 35 -17.21 -1.58 -6.90
CA THR A 35 -17.74 -0.23 -7.08
C THR A 35 -17.79 0.18 -8.56
N ARG A 36 -18.94 0.72 -8.97
CA ARG A 36 -19.16 1.25 -10.32
C ARG A 36 -18.89 2.74 -10.45
N ASP A 37 -18.82 3.44 -9.33
CA ASP A 37 -18.54 4.87 -9.29
C ASP A 37 -17.04 5.14 -9.46
N GLU A 38 -16.71 6.02 -10.42
CA GLU A 38 -15.33 6.35 -10.80
C GLU A 38 -14.57 7.05 -9.67
N LEU A 39 -15.24 7.92 -8.93
CA LEU A 39 -14.64 8.65 -7.81
C LEU A 39 -14.29 7.71 -6.67
N THR A 40 -15.25 6.86 -6.28
CA THR A 40 -15.03 5.87 -5.23
C THR A 40 -13.93 4.87 -5.63
N ARG A 41 -13.86 4.48 -6.90
CA ARG A 41 -12.79 3.60 -7.41
C ARG A 41 -11.41 4.24 -7.33
N ALA A 42 -11.30 5.55 -7.64
CA ALA A 42 -10.03 6.28 -7.56
C ALA A 42 -9.49 6.35 -6.11
N ILE A 43 -10.37 6.65 -5.14
CA ILE A 43 -9.98 6.69 -3.72
C ILE A 43 -9.61 5.27 -3.24
N THR A 44 -10.37 4.26 -3.65
CA THR A 44 -10.09 2.87 -3.25
C THR A 44 -8.75 2.38 -3.81
N SER A 45 -8.37 2.77 -5.03
CA SER A 45 -7.05 2.46 -5.58
C SER A 45 -5.91 3.09 -4.80
N ASP A 46 -6.11 4.30 -4.25
CA ASP A 46 -5.11 4.98 -3.42
C ASP A 46 -4.89 4.25 -2.09
N ILE A 47 -5.98 3.80 -1.45
CA ILE A 47 -5.93 2.97 -0.24
C ILE A 47 -5.14 1.68 -0.49
N VAL A 48 -5.36 1.01 -1.63
CA VAL A 48 -4.62 -0.21 -2.00
C VAL A 48 -3.14 0.09 -2.21
N PHE A 49 -2.81 1.18 -2.91
CA PHE A 49 -1.43 1.57 -3.16
C PHE A 49 -0.65 1.86 -1.88
N TYR A 50 -1.21 2.68 -0.97
CA TYR A 50 -0.59 2.94 0.32
C TYR A 50 -0.54 1.70 1.22
N GLY A 51 -1.51 0.79 1.12
CA GLY A 51 -1.45 -0.53 1.76
C GLY A 51 -0.22 -1.34 1.31
N MET A 52 0.09 -1.34 0.02
CA MET A 52 1.30 -1.98 -0.51
C MET A 52 2.60 -1.34 -0.01
N ILE A 53 2.66 0.00 0.07
CA ILE A 53 3.83 0.70 0.63
C ILE A 53 4.03 0.34 2.11
N CYS A 54 2.95 0.25 2.88
CA CYS A 54 3.03 -0.10 4.30
C CYS A 54 3.57 -1.52 4.50
N MET A 55 3.13 -2.48 3.68
CA MET A 55 3.68 -3.85 3.67
C MET A 55 5.17 -3.86 3.29
N TYR A 56 5.59 -3.04 2.33
CA TYR A 56 6.99 -2.91 1.94
C TYR A 56 7.86 -2.32 3.06
N LEU A 57 7.35 -1.32 3.80
CA LEU A 57 8.02 -0.76 4.97
C LEU A 57 8.16 -1.80 6.09
N ALA A 58 7.10 -2.55 6.40
CA ALA A 58 7.16 -3.62 7.39
C ALA A 58 8.19 -4.70 7.00
N TRP A 59 8.30 -5.04 5.70
CA TRP A 59 9.35 -5.93 5.21
C TRP A 59 10.76 -5.35 5.44
N SER A 60 10.95 -4.04 5.22
CA SER A 60 12.23 -3.36 5.46
C SER A 60 12.66 -3.32 6.94
N MET A 61 11.73 -3.51 7.88
CA MET A 61 12.08 -3.62 9.31
C MET A 61 12.74 -4.96 9.65
N THR A 62 12.47 -6.01 8.86
CA THR A 62 13.07 -7.35 9.05
C THR A 62 14.30 -7.57 8.18
N ASN A 63 14.48 -6.76 7.14
CA ASN A 63 15.60 -6.84 6.21
C ASN A 63 16.43 -5.56 6.32
N ASN A 64 17.69 -5.65 6.75
CA ASN A 64 18.59 -4.51 6.84
C ASN A 64 18.93 -3.93 5.45
N ALA A 65 18.02 -3.12 4.91
CA ALA A 65 18.15 -2.47 3.62
C ALA A 65 17.82 -0.98 3.77
N PRO A 66 18.80 -0.13 4.11
CA PRO A 66 18.60 1.31 4.27
C PRO A 66 18.00 1.99 3.03
N MET A 67 18.29 1.43 1.84
CA MET A 67 17.77 1.91 0.56
C MET A 67 16.24 1.71 0.40
N ALA A 68 15.64 0.79 1.17
CA ALA A 68 14.20 0.55 1.10
C ALA A 68 13.38 1.78 1.48
N TYR A 69 13.85 2.59 2.44
CA TYR A 69 13.14 3.80 2.86
C TYR A 69 13.09 4.87 1.77
N TYR A 70 14.17 5.04 1.00
CA TYR A 70 14.18 5.97 -0.13
C TYR A 70 13.23 5.53 -1.24
N ILE A 71 13.17 4.22 -1.52
CA ILE A 71 12.24 3.65 -2.50
C ILE A 71 10.79 3.87 -2.03
N ALA A 72 10.49 3.61 -0.75
CA ALA A 72 9.17 3.83 -0.19
C ALA A 72 8.75 5.31 -0.26
N LEU A 73 9.67 6.23 0.03
CA LEU A 73 9.43 7.67 -0.04
C LEU A 73 9.19 8.14 -1.48
N LEU A 74 10.02 7.72 -2.42
CA LEU A 74 9.83 8.04 -3.85
C LEU A 74 8.54 7.41 -4.37
N GLY A 75 8.23 6.17 -4.01
CA GLY A 75 6.98 5.51 -4.37
C GLY A 75 5.76 6.25 -3.82
N ALA A 76 5.77 6.66 -2.56
CA ALA A 76 4.66 7.37 -1.92
C ALA A 76 4.37 8.72 -2.60
N ILE A 77 5.42 9.48 -2.96
CA ILE A 77 5.26 10.80 -3.55
C ILE A 77 5.02 10.70 -5.05
N ALA A 78 5.94 10.08 -5.80
CA ALA A 78 5.93 10.09 -7.25
C ALA A 78 4.87 9.15 -7.82
N ALA A 79 4.66 7.99 -7.21
CA ALA A 79 3.72 6.98 -7.71
C ALA A 79 2.39 6.93 -6.92
N GLY A 80 2.30 7.54 -5.74
CA GLY A 80 1.05 7.66 -4.97
C GLY A 80 0.34 8.99 -5.22
N VAL A 81 0.92 10.08 -4.73
CA VAL A 81 0.25 11.40 -4.75
C VAL A 81 0.04 11.92 -6.18
N LEU A 82 1.03 11.81 -7.07
CA LEU A 82 0.92 12.40 -8.41
C LEU A 82 -0.19 11.73 -9.26
N PRO A 83 -0.31 10.39 -9.32
CA PRO A 83 -1.41 9.76 -10.06
C PRO A 83 -2.79 10.11 -9.50
N THR A 84 -2.94 10.18 -8.18
CA THR A 84 -4.22 10.50 -7.53
C THR A 84 -4.65 11.94 -7.83
N LEU A 85 -3.71 12.90 -7.79
CA LEU A 85 -3.96 14.28 -8.21
C LEU A 85 -4.29 14.39 -9.71
N SER A 86 -3.59 13.63 -10.56
CA SER A 86 -3.86 13.58 -12.00
C SER A 86 -5.28 13.09 -12.26
N MET A 87 -5.69 11.99 -11.62
CA MET A 87 -7.05 11.46 -11.75
C MET A 87 -8.11 12.40 -11.20
N ALA A 88 -7.87 13.05 -10.06
CA ALA A 88 -8.79 14.04 -9.51
C ALA A 88 -9.05 15.19 -10.51
N ARG A 89 -8.02 15.66 -11.22
CA ARG A 89 -8.17 16.68 -12.28
C ARG A 89 -8.91 16.17 -13.51
N ILE A 90 -8.67 14.93 -13.91
CA ILE A 90 -9.39 14.31 -15.04
C ILE A 90 -10.88 14.23 -14.71
N ILE A 91 -11.22 13.72 -13.51
CA ILE A 91 -12.59 13.60 -13.03
C ILE A 91 -13.26 14.97 -12.89
N SER A 92 -12.55 15.97 -12.36
CA SER A 92 -13.07 17.35 -12.24
C SER A 92 -13.15 18.10 -13.56
N LYS A 93 -12.71 17.49 -14.68
CA LYS A 93 -12.58 18.13 -16.00
C LYS A 93 -11.75 19.42 -15.96
N GLY A 94 -10.76 19.47 -15.07
CA GLY A 94 -9.92 20.65 -14.86
C GLY A 94 -10.59 21.82 -14.13
N ARG A 95 -11.82 21.66 -13.64
CA ARG A 95 -12.42 22.64 -12.71
C ARG A 95 -11.75 22.48 -11.35
N ARG A 96 -11.28 23.61 -10.81
CA ARG A 96 -10.62 23.69 -9.51
C ARG A 96 -11.63 23.52 -8.39
#